data_AF-A0A2P8HU40-F1
#
_entry.id   AF-A0A2P8HU40-F1
#
_cell.length_a   1.000
_cell.length_b   1.000
_cell.length_c   1.000
_cell.angle_alpha   90.00
_cell.angle_beta   90.00
_cell.angle_gamma   90.00
#
_symmetry.space_group_name_H-M   'P 1'
#
loop_
_entity.id
_entity.type
_entity.pdbx_description
1 polymer ?
#
loop_
_entity_poly.entity_id
_entity_poly.type
_entity_poly.pdbx_seq_one_letter_code
_entity_poly.pdbx_strand_id
1 'polypeptide(L)'
;MGDKNVGNLLIVCKKYTENGESIRWNTSGETALNCGKSIKMAGKQDGVTFHKNDPVVLNTATSVKVLKVTGPASVINENTYEFKAIAFSETVPDNQLMLVNWAFSFDGGNTITPFKSGTTKAEKGIAYKTITVAGNKLDKEVAVYAYFRKVDPTIKASAKVIYLPLCVDVYRVPGLNETGLDIANDMAFGTGKAQKPVYTAAEINAFTQAYLNDGFDPQQHAKFANAGTDAASKGIYAEQRVLNTGTLMQVSNMSPDDLLFLDFRLMVETMARGDLNDNIYNMIAKFKRSEGGIYENGALTRAVQANPSTQRFCTGIEDEMADRIKKGAGELTGMEDKKVYFGDEAGYKTSHPYGHPAFPFGRDYNLFTGLTIAINDMWAYKVTLLSYKLTGNNYNAKYEVVLWDHFGLDLPDMEKFYSYGAGFRAWFILQHLRGYKPFLTKVKFEKEFSGSILEGAQERKSKRKKPGEM
;
A
#
# COMPACT_ATOMS: atom_id res chain seq x y z
N MET A 1 56.10 -16.83 -54.14
CA MET A 1 56.68 -15.62 -53.54
C MET A 1 55.54 -14.63 -53.34
N GLY A 2 55.07 -14.26 -52.16
CA GLY A 2 55.44 -14.55 -50.78
C GLY A 2 54.33 -13.92 -49.91
N ASP A 3 54.20 -14.41 -48.68
CA ASP A 3 53.27 -13.92 -47.67
C ASP A 3 53.17 -12.40 -47.56
N LYS A 4 51.94 -11.87 -47.49
CA LYS A 4 51.59 -10.80 -46.53
C LYS A 4 50.17 -10.99 -46.01
N ASN A 5 50.07 -11.70 -44.89
CA ASN A 5 49.05 -11.51 -43.87
C ASN A 5 48.88 -10.01 -43.58
N VAL A 6 47.64 -9.51 -43.58
CA VAL A 6 47.32 -8.26 -42.86
C VAL A 6 45.96 -8.38 -42.15
N GLY A 7 45.97 -9.00 -40.97
CA GLY A 7 45.32 -8.39 -39.79
C GLY A 7 46.34 -7.42 -39.17
N ASN A 8 46.03 -6.32 -38.50
CA ASN A 8 44.91 -5.98 -37.63
C ASN A 8 44.45 -4.53 -37.85
N LEU A 9 43.20 -4.24 -37.53
CA LEU A 9 42.71 -2.87 -37.26
C LEU A 9 42.55 -2.69 -35.75
N LEU A 10 43.35 -1.79 -35.16
CA LEU A 10 43.05 -1.20 -33.86
C LEU A 10 43.33 0.31 -33.94
N ILE A 11 42.27 1.11 -33.88
CA ILE A 11 42.36 2.58 -33.80
C ILE A 11 41.82 3.00 -32.43
N VAL A 12 42.69 3.56 -31.59
CA VAL A 12 42.33 4.13 -30.29
C VAL A 12 42.25 5.65 -30.42
N CYS A 13 41.04 6.19 -30.57
CA CYS A 13 40.79 7.63 -30.55
C CYS A 13 39.37 7.95 -30.05
N LYS A 14 39.13 9.18 -29.58
CA LYS A 14 37.78 9.63 -29.16
C LYS A 14 36.80 9.77 -30.33
N LYS A 15 37.29 10.00 -31.56
CA LYS A 15 36.49 10.18 -32.77
C LYS A 15 37.35 9.86 -34.01
N TYR A 16 36.90 8.92 -34.84
CA TYR A 16 37.52 8.57 -36.12
C TYR A 16 36.56 8.90 -37.26
N THR A 17 37.06 9.44 -38.37
CA THR A 17 36.27 9.70 -39.59
C THR A 17 37.19 9.52 -40.79
N GLU A 18 36.82 8.64 -41.71
CA GLU A 18 37.57 8.36 -42.94
C GLU A 18 36.65 8.61 -44.14
N ASN A 19 37.12 9.42 -45.10
CA ASN A 19 36.38 9.81 -46.30
C ASN A 19 36.99 9.14 -47.54
N GLY A 20 37.09 7.82 -47.53
CA GLY A 20 37.49 7.02 -48.69
C GLY A 20 36.25 6.50 -49.43
N GLU A 21 36.30 6.45 -50.76
CA GLU A 21 35.19 5.95 -51.60
C GLU A 21 34.89 4.45 -51.38
N SER A 22 35.84 3.67 -50.82
CA SER A 22 35.60 2.27 -50.42
C SER A 22 36.59 1.76 -49.37
N ILE A 23 36.10 1.11 -48.31
CA ILE A 23 36.89 0.26 -47.40
C ILE A 23 36.65 -1.19 -47.84
N ARG A 24 37.69 -1.92 -48.24
CA ARG A 24 37.60 -3.36 -48.56
C ARG A 24 38.25 -4.19 -47.45
N TRP A 25 37.48 -5.09 -46.87
CA TRP A 25 37.94 -6.09 -45.91
C TRP A 25 37.83 -7.48 -46.55
N ASN A 26 38.95 -8.15 -46.76
CA ASN A 26 38.98 -9.54 -47.23
C ASN A 26 39.31 -10.45 -46.04
N THR A 27 38.40 -11.37 -45.74
CA THR A 27 38.57 -12.39 -44.70
C THR A 27 38.29 -13.75 -45.30
N SER A 28 39.02 -14.78 -44.85
CA SER A 28 38.77 -16.18 -45.19
C SER A 28 37.79 -16.87 -44.22
N GLY A 29 37.27 -16.14 -43.22
CA GLY A 29 36.31 -16.65 -42.22
C GLY A 29 35.35 -15.57 -41.69
N GLU A 30 34.44 -15.96 -40.78
CA GLU A 30 33.46 -15.05 -40.19
C GLU A 30 34.12 -13.83 -39.52
N THR A 31 33.50 -12.65 -39.66
CA THR A 31 33.99 -11.39 -39.06
C THR A 31 32.90 -10.76 -38.19
N ALA A 32 33.26 -10.42 -36.96
CA ALA A 32 32.35 -9.78 -36.01
C ALA A 32 32.67 -8.28 -35.88
N LEU A 33 31.63 -7.44 -35.97
CA LEU A 33 31.71 -6.01 -35.69
C LEU A 33 31.00 -5.72 -34.36
N ASN A 34 31.75 -5.24 -33.36
CA ASN A 34 31.23 -4.95 -32.03
C ASN A 34 31.23 -3.44 -31.77
N CYS A 35 30.08 -2.87 -31.37
CA CYS A 35 29.95 -1.47 -30.97
C CYS A 35 29.06 -1.33 -29.73
N GLY A 36 29.52 -0.57 -28.72
CA GLY A 36 28.76 -0.34 -27.49
C GLY A 36 27.55 0.59 -27.62
N LYS A 37 27.31 1.19 -28.80
CA LYS A 37 26.13 2.04 -29.06
C LYS A 37 25.33 1.59 -30.28
N SER A 38 25.89 1.71 -31.48
CA SER A 38 25.20 1.32 -32.72
C SER A 38 26.17 1.19 -33.89
N ILE A 39 25.92 0.21 -34.76
CA ILE A 39 26.54 0.11 -36.09
C ILE A 39 25.50 0.59 -37.11
N LYS A 40 25.82 1.62 -37.89
CA LYS A 40 25.01 2.07 -39.02
C LYS A 40 25.77 1.79 -40.31
N MET A 41 25.20 0.93 -41.14
CA MET A 41 25.69 0.66 -42.49
C MET A 41 24.67 1.23 -43.47
N ALA A 42 25.13 1.99 -44.47
CA ALA A 42 24.29 2.58 -45.49
C ALA A 42 24.64 1.98 -46.86
N GLY A 43 23.65 1.80 -47.73
CA GLY A 43 23.80 1.25 -49.08
C GLY A 43 23.72 -0.28 -49.16
N LYS A 44 23.59 -0.78 -50.39
CA LYS A 44 23.57 -2.22 -50.72
C LYS A 44 24.98 -2.79 -50.58
N GLN A 45 25.14 -3.86 -49.82
CA GLN A 45 26.43 -4.52 -49.58
C GLN A 45 26.45 -5.84 -50.35
N ASP A 46 26.98 -5.83 -51.57
CA ASP A 46 27.09 -7.04 -52.38
C ASP A 46 28.12 -8.01 -51.72
N GLY A 47 27.71 -9.27 -51.51
CA GLY A 47 28.57 -10.30 -50.90
C GLY A 47 28.58 -10.33 -49.36
N VAL A 48 27.81 -9.48 -48.69
CA VAL A 48 27.67 -9.50 -47.21
C VAL A 48 26.34 -10.17 -46.82
N THR A 49 26.43 -11.32 -46.17
CA THR A 49 25.27 -11.97 -45.51
C THR A 49 25.21 -11.52 -44.06
N PHE A 50 24.15 -10.80 -43.69
CA PHE A 50 23.93 -10.39 -42.31
C PHE A 50 23.32 -11.53 -41.51
N HIS A 51 24.11 -12.22 -40.67
CA HIS A 51 23.63 -13.17 -39.66
C HIS A 51 22.89 -12.48 -38.49
N LYS A 52 22.15 -11.41 -38.75
CA LYS A 52 21.36 -10.73 -37.72
C LYS A 52 20.13 -11.55 -37.34
N ASN A 53 19.70 -12.45 -38.22
CA ASN A 53 18.55 -13.34 -38.08
C ASN A 53 18.70 -14.54 -39.03
N ASP A 54 19.91 -15.12 -39.16
CA ASP A 54 19.99 -16.36 -39.91
C ASP A 54 18.98 -17.34 -39.29
N PRO A 55 17.99 -17.83 -40.05
CA PRO A 55 17.08 -18.81 -39.52
C PRO A 55 17.98 -19.97 -39.10
N VAL A 56 18.12 -20.17 -37.79
CA VAL A 56 18.63 -21.43 -37.29
C VAL A 56 17.58 -22.44 -37.76
N VAL A 57 17.87 -23.08 -38.87
CA VAL A 57 17.07 -24.19 -39.35
C VAL A 57 17.31 -25.27 -38.31
N LEU A 58 16.38 -25.39 -37.36
CA LEU A 58 16.37 -26.47 -36.38
C LEU A 58 16.49 -27.77 -37.17
N ASN A 59 17.59 -28.49 -36.98
CA ASN A 59 17.80 -29.78 -37.59
C ASN A 59 16.55 -30.64 -37.35
N THR A 60 15.89 -31.08 -38.41
CA THR A 60 14.56 -31.73 -38.32
C THR A 60 14.61 -33.07 -37.59
N ALA A 61 15.81 -33.63 -37.39
CA ALA A 61 16.05 -34.92 -36.79
C ALA A 61 16.19 -34.93 -35.25
N THR A 62 16.47 -33.79 -34.60
CA THR A 62 16.61 -33.71 -33.13
C THR A 62 15.77 -32.56 -32.59
N SER A 63 14.71 -32.89 -31.85
CA SER A 63 13.92 -31.90 -31.12
C SER A 63 14.67 -31.53 -29.85
N VAL A 64 15.53 -30.51 -29.89
CA VAL A 64 16.09 -29.91 -28.66
C VAL A 64 14.94 -29.65 -27.69
N LYS A 65 15.02 -30.22 -26.48
CA LYS A 65 14.03 -30.03 -25.41
C LYS A 65 14.60 -29.18 -24.30
N VAL A 66 13.76 -28.35 -23.71
CA VAL A 66 14.04 -27.73 -22.41
C VAL A 66 13.78 -28.78 -21.34
N LEU A 67 14.75 -28.97 -20.43
CA LEU A 67 14.67 -29.95 -19.34
C LEU A 67 14.46 -29.28 -17.98
N LYS A 68 14.77 -27.99 -17.83
CA LYS A 68 14.60 -27.27 -16.56
C LYS A 68 14.36 -25.79 -16.77
N VAL A 69 13.29 -25.29 -16.15
CA VAL A 69 12.98 -23.86 -16.04
C VAL A 69 13.06 -23.47 -14.56
N THR A 70 13.63 -22.30 -14.28
CA THR A 70 13.71 -21.72 -12.94
C THR A 70 13.23 -20.28 -12.94
N GLY A 71 12.81 -19.80 -11.77
CA GLY A 71 12.30 -18.45 -11.56
C GLY A 71 12.25 -18.12 -10.07
N PRO A 72 11.77 -16.92 -9.70
CA PRO A 72 11.57 -16.57 -8.29
C PRO A 72 10.46 -17.43 -7.66
N ALA A 73 10.48 -17.55 -6.33
CA ALA A 73 9.46 -18.28 -5.58
C ALA A 73 8.12 -17.53 -5.53
N SER A 74 8.16 -16.20 -5.56
CA SER A 74 6.97 -15.36 -5.75
C SER A 74 7.23 -14.20 -6.72
N VAL A 75 6.14 -13.65 -7.22
CA VAL A 75 6.09 -12.50 -8.12
C VAL A 75 5.03 -11.54 -7.64
N ILE A 76 5.31 -10.26 -7.69
CA ILE A 76 4.36 -9.19 -7.37
C ILE A 76 3.73 -8.74 -8.69
N ASN A 77 2.42 -8.52 -8.71
CA ASN A 77 1.74 -7.97 -9.88
C ASN A 77 2.42 -6.67 -10.36
N GLU A 78 2.45 -6.47 -11.68
CA GLU A 78 3.02 -5.28 -12.34
C GLU A 78 4.55 -5.13 -12.23
N ASN A 79 5.20 -5.92 -11.35
CA ASN A 79 6.64 -6.05 -11.31
C ASN A 79 7.15 -7.01 -12.37
N THR A 80 8.44 -6.88 -12.63
CA THR A 80 9.15 -7.59 -13.69
C THR A 80 10.19 -8.52 -13.10
N TYR A 81 10.14 -9.80 -13.51
CA TYR A 81 10.98 -10.88 -12.98
C TYR A 81 11.69 -11.63 -14.08
N GLU A 82 12.85 -12.20 -13.77
CA GLU A 82 13.63 -13.02 -14.69
C GLU A 82 13.37 -14.51 -14.44
N PHE A 83 12.97 -15.22 -15.50
CA PHE A 83 12.86 -16.66 -15.56
C PHE A 83 13.93 -17.22 -16.51
N LYS A 84 14.38 -18.46 -16.26
CA LYS A 84 15.54 -19.06 -16.92
C LYS A 84 15.25 -20.47 -17.39
N ALA A 85 15.62 -20.81 -18.61
CA ALA A 85 15.79 -22.19 -19.05
C ALA A 85 17.27 -22.54 -18.93
N ILE A 86 17.60 -23.52 -18.08
CA ILE A 86 18.99 -23.77 -17.64
C ILE A 86 19.51 -25.18 -18.00
N ALA A 87 18.66 -26.04 -18.54
CA ALA A 87 19.05 -27.38 -18.95
C ALA A 87 18.31 -27.78 -20.23
N PHE A 88 19.02 -28.43 -21.14
CA PHE A 88 18.54 -28.80 -22.47
C PHE A 88 18.96 -30.24 -22.79
N SER A 89 18.27 -30.89 -23.72
CA SER A 89 18.56 -32.27 -24.12
C SER A 89 19.93 -32.47 -24.78
N GLU A 90 20.58 -31.40 -25.21
CA GLU A 90 21.91 -31.36 -25.82
C GLU A 90 22.58 -30.01 -25.53
N THR A 91 23.85 -29.87 -25.91
CA THR A 91 24.55 -28.58 -25.84
C THR A 91 24.04 -27.66 -26.95
N VAL A 92 23.43 -26.54 -26.58
CA VAL A 92 22.83 -25.58 -27.51
C VAL A 92 23.63 -24.27 -27.50
N PRO A 93 24.12 -23.80 -28.65
CA PRO A 93 24.78 -22.50 -28.75
C PRO A 93 23.86 -21.32 -28.38
N ASP A 94 24.41 -20.25 -27.80
CA ASP A 94 23.62 -19.12 -27.28
C ASP A 94 22.74 -18.46 -28.36
N ASN A 95 23.20 -18.36 -29.61
CA ASN A 95 22.40 -17.82 -30.71
C ASN A 95 21.15 -18.68 -31.01
N GLN A 96 21.20 -20.00 -30.78
CA GLN A 96 20.04 -20.88 -30.89
C GLN A 96 19.14 -20.80 -29.66
N LEU A 97 19.71 -20.60 -28.46
CA LEU A 97 18.94 -20.39 -27.22
C LEU A 97 18.07 -19.13 -27.27
N MET A 98 18.41 -18.14 -28.09
CA MET A 98 17.55 -16.97 -28.34
C MET A 98 16.20 -17.33 -28.99
N LEU A 99 16.06 -18.54 -29.54
CA LEU A 99 14.82 -19.05 -30.15
C LEU A 99 13.91 -19.79 -29.16
N VAL A 100 14.29 -19.88 -27.89
CA VAL A 100 13.42 -20.44 -26.86
C VAL A 100 12.16 -19.57 -26.76
N ASN A 101 11.03 -20.20 -27.04
CA ASN A 101 9.69 -19.65 -26.84
C ASN A 101 9.29 -19.77 -25.36
N TRP A 102 8.43 -18.86 -24.93
CA TRP A 102 7.97 -18.78 -23.55
C TRP A 102 6.44 -18.73 -23.52
N ALA A 103 5.86 -19.38 -22.53
CA ALA A 103 4.43 -19.35 -22.26
C ALA A 103 4.17 -19.25 -20.75
N PHE A 104 2.95 -18.89 -20.39
CA PHE A 104 2.50 -18.86 -19.00
C PHE A 104 1.13 -19.52 -18.84
N SER A 105 0.82 -19.90 -17.61
CA SER A 105 -0.51 -20.34 -17.18
C SER A 105 -0.75 -19.86 -15.76
N PHE A 106 -2.00 -19.53 -15.47
CA PHE A 106 -2.45 -19.16 -14.12
C PHE A 106 -3.39 -20.20 -13.48
N ASP A 107 -3.81 -21.20 -14.25
CA ASP A 107 -4.79 -22.22 -13.87
C ASP A 107 -4.13 -23.60 -13.74
N GLY A 108 -2.89 -23.64 -13.25
CA GLY A 108 -2.15 -24.89 -13.02
C GLY A 108 -1.66 -25.60 -14.29
N GLY A 109 -1.77 -24.97 -15.45
CA GLY A 109 -1.39 -25.51 -16.76
C GLY A 109 -2.57 -25.96 -17.62
N ASN A 110 -3.82 -25.74 -17.20
CA ASN A 110 -4.99 -26.07 -18.01
C ASN A 110 -5.07 -25.19 -19.26
N THR A 111 -4.73 -23.91 -19.13
CA THR A 111 -4.64 -22.93 -20.22
C THR A 111 -3.22 -22.38 -20.28
N ILE A 112 -2.46 -22.81 -21.29
CA ILE A 112 -1.09 -22.35 -21.54
C ILE A 112 -1.10 -21.33 -22.68
N THR A 113 -0.73 -20.09 -22.36
CA THR A 113 -0.75 -18.95 -23.28
C THR A 113 0.68 -18.54 -23.66
N PRO A 114 1.06 -18.57 -24.95
CA PRO A 114 2.35 -18.05 -25.39
C PRO A 114 2.48 -16.54 -25.14
N PHE A 115 3.67 -16.07 -24.76
CA PHE A 115 3.94 -14.63 -24.70
C PHE A 115 3.94 -14.03 -26.11
N LYS A 116 3.11 -13.00 -26.33
CA LYS A 116 2.95 -12.36 -27.65
C LYS A 116 4.16 -11.53 -28.11
N SER A 117 5.03 -11.13 -27.18
CA SER A 117 6.17 -10.26 -27.46
C SER A 117 7.33 -10.45 -26.46
N GLY A 118 8.49 -9.86 -26.77
CA GLY A 118 9.67 -9.78 -25.92
C GLY A 118 10.81 -10.69 -26.38
N THR A 119 12.03 -10.18 -26.30
CA THR A 119 13.26 -10.88 -26.70
C THR A 119 13.72 -11.87 -25.62
N THR A 120 14.07 -13.08 -26.04
CA THR A 120 14.82 -14.02 -25.21
C THR A 120 16.29 -13.61 -25.26
N LYS A 121 16.90 -13.37 -24.09
CA LYS A 121 18.36 -13.20 -23.98
C LYS A 121 18.98 -14.58 -23.78
N ALA A 122 20.15 -14.83 -24.34
CA ALA A 122 20.93 -16.01 -24.02
C ALA A 122 22.37 -15.65 -23.69
N GLU A 123 22.95 -16.28 -22.67
CA GLU A 123 24.39 -16.28 -22.42
C GLU A 123 24.78 -17.56 -21.68
N LYS A 124 25.97 -18.10 -21.99
CA LYS A 124 26.60 -19.20 -21.25
C LYS A 124 25.69 -20.45 -21.13
N GLY A 125 24.97 -20.78 -22.19
CA GLY A 125 24.08 -21.93 -22.21
C GLY A 125 22.78 -21.74 -21.44
N ILE A 126 22.41 -20.51 -21.06
CA ILE A 126 21.16 -20.19 -20.37
C ILE A 126 20.32 -19.26 -21.24
N ALA A 127 19.03 -19.58 -21.38
CA ALA A 127 18.04 -18.67 -21.98
C ALA A 127 17.25 -17.96 -20.89
N TYR A 128 17.05 -16.66 -21.04
CA TYR A 128 16.42 -15.78 -20.06
C TYR A 128 15.19 -15.10 -20.66
N LYS A 129 14.12 -15.00 -19.88
CA LYS A 129 12.95 -14.19 -20.19
C LYS A 129 12.58 -13.33 -19.01
N THR A 130 12.39 -12.05 -19.32
CA THR A 130 11.84 -11.08 -18.41
C THR A 130 10.33 -11.06 -18.56
N ILE A 131 9.61 -11.29 -17.46
CA ILE A 131 8.15 -11.45 -17.42
C ILE A 131 7.58 -10.44 -16.44
N THR A 132 6.63 -9.64 -16.92
CA THR A 132 5.74 -8.86 -16.07
C THR A 132 4.47 -9.63 -15.87
N VAL A 133 4.13 -9.94 -14.62
CA VAL A 133 2.88 -10.63 -14.31
C VAL A 133 1.78 -9.59 -14.30
N ALA A 134 0.93 -9.62 -15.33
CA ALA A 134 -0.25 -8.78 -15.38
C ALA A 134 -1.18 -9.12 -14.20
N GLY A 135 -1.82 -8.11 -13.61
CA GLY A 135 -2.73 -8.33 -12.49
C GLY A 135 -3.95 -9.15 -12.92
N ASN A 136 -4.04 -10.40 -12.50
CA ASN A 136 -5.31 -11.13 -12.47
C ASN A 136 -5.69 -11.38 -11.01
N LYS A 137 -6.76 -10.75 -10.51
CA LYS A 137 -7.13 -10.82 -9.07
C LYS A 137 -7.54 -12.21 -8.57
N LEU A 138 -7.59 -13.22 -9.44
CA LEU A 138 -8.10 -14.55 -9.13
C LEU A 138 -6.99 -15.61 -8.92
N ASP A 139 -5.78 -15.36 -9.41
CA ASP A 139 -4.78 -16.42 -9.56
C ASP A 139 -3.77 -16.43 -8.43
N LYS A 140 -3.61 -17.56 -7.76
CA LYS A 140 -2.68 -17.68 -6.63
C LYS A 140 -1.24 -17.99 -7.06
N GLU A 141 -1.04 -18.42 -8.31
CA GLU A 141 0.23 -18.88 -8.84
C GLU A 141 0.32 -18.59 -10.34
N VAL A 142 1.52 -18.32 -10.83
CA VAL A 142 1.85 -18.32 -12.26
C VAL A 142 2.87 -19.42 -12.54
N ALA A 143 2.55 -20.25 -13.52
CA ALA A 143 3.47 -21.21 -14.11
C ALA A 143 4.07 -20.62 -15.38
N VAL A 144 5.40 -20.64 -15.50
CA VAL A 144 6.15 -20.18 -16.67
C VAL A 144 6.84 -21.37 -17.33
N TYR A 145 6.66 -21.46 -18.64
CA TYR A 145 7.16 -22.53 -19.49
C TYR A 145 8.15 -21.98 -20.51
N ALA A 146 9.13 -22.81 -20.88
CA ALA A 146 10.07 -22.52 -21.95
C ALA A 146 10.16 -23.72 -22.89
N TYR A 147 10.21 -23.49 -24.20
CA TYR A 147 10.16 -24.56 -25.21
C TYR A 147 10.71 -24.11 -26.57
N PHE A 148 11.17 -25.06 -27.39
CA PHE A 148 11.52 -24.78 -28.79
C PHE A 148 10.32 -24.94 -29.72
N ARG A 149 9.73 -26.14 -29.76
CA ARG A 149 8.63 -26.47 -30.68
C ARG A 149 7.27 -26.61 -29.99
N LYS A 150 7.21 -27.39 -28.91
CA LYS A 150 5.99 -27.68 -28.17
C LYS A 150 6.27 -27.54 -26.67
N VAL A 151 5.31 -26.95 -25.95
CA VAL A 151 5.36 -26.88 -24.49
C VAL A 151 5.30 -28.29 -23.90
N ASP A 152 6.22 -28.58 -22.99
CA ASP A 152 6.09 -29.70 -22.05
C ASP A 152 5.45 -29.17 -20.77
N PRO A 153 4.19 -29.54 -20.46
CA PRO A 153 3.48 -29.00 -19.30
C PRO A 153 4.08 -29.44 -17.96
N THR A 154 5.00 -30.41 -17.94
CA THR A 154 5.72 -30.85 -16.73
C THR A 154 6.97 -30.02 -16.44
N ILE A 155 7.51 -29.32 -17.44
CA ILE A 155 8.73 -28.51 -17.32
C ILE A 155 8.36 -27.03 -17.19
N LYS A 156 8.24 -26.57 -15.94
CA LYS A 156 7.82 -25.21 -15.61
C LYS A 156 8.52 -24.67 -14.37
N ALA A 157 8.57 -23.35 -14.25
CA ALA A 157 8.81 -22.67 -12.99
C ALA A 157 7.49 -22.11 -12.46
N SER A 158 7.17 -22.41 -11.20
CA SER A 158 5.97 -21.90 -10.52
C SER A 158 6.36 -20.80 -9.56
N ALA A 159 5.59 -19.71 -9.55
CA ALA A 159 5.76 -18.60 -8.62
C ALA A 159 4.41 -18.19 -8.03
N LYS A 160 4.34 -18.02 -6.70
CA LYS A 160 3.15 -17.48 -6.04
C LYS A 160 2.94 -16.02 -6.46
N VAL A 161 1.71 -15.63 -6.81
CA VAL A 161 1.43 -14.23 -7.13
C VAL A 161 1.02 -13.47 -5.86
N ILE A 162 1.69 -12.36 -5.60
CA ILE A 162 1.36 -11.39 -4.55
C ILE A 162 0.72 -10.19 -5.22
N TYR A 163 -0.51 -9.87 -4.82
CA TYR A 163 -1.22 -8.71 -5.33
C TYR A 163 -1.05 -7.53 -4.39
N LEU A 164 -0.50 -6.45 -4.91
CA LEU A 164 -0.57 -5.13 -4.35
C LEU A 164 -1.70 -4.35 -5.04
N PRO A 165 -2.44 -3.51 -4.30
CA PRO A 165 -2.26 -3.21 -2.87
C PRO A 165 -2.66 -4.37 -1.93
N LEU A 166 -1.92 -4.55 -0.81
CA LEU A 166 -2.26 -5.52 0.25
C LEU A 166 -2.31 -4.86 1.64
N CYS A 167 -3.17 -5.36 2.52
CA CYS A 167 -3.30 -4.87 3.89
C CYS A 167 -2.15 -5.41 4.75
N VAL A 168 -1.34 -4.52 5.32
CA VAL A 168 -0.20 -4.87 6.18
C VAL A 168 -0.61 -4.93 7.65
N ASP A 169 -1.53 -4.06 8.04
CA ASP A 169 -2.00 -3.94 9.41
C ASP A 169 -3.33 -3.19 9.46
N VAL A 170 -4.17 -3.55 10.43
CA VAL A 170 -5.50 -2.97 10.64
C VAL A 170 -5.88 -2.95 12.12
N TYR A 171 -6.28 -1.78 12.59
CA TYR A 171 -6.76 -1.58 13.95
C TYR A 171 -8.21 -1.10 13.92
N ARG A 172 -9.10 -1.88 14.55
CA ARG A 172 -10.54 -1.64 14.61
C ARG A 172 -11.19 -1.42 13.22
N VAL A 173 -12.47 -1.06 13.22
CA VAL A 173 -13.24 -0.72 12.03
C VAL A 173 -13.94 0.62 12.31
N PRO A 174 -13.86 1.62 11.41
CA PRO A 174 -14.43 2.94 11.66
C PRO A 174 -15.94 2.88 11.91
N GLY A 175 -16.43 3.61 12.91
CA GLY A 175 -17.84 3.66 13.28
C GLY A 175 -18.36 2.50 14.14
N LEU A 176 -17.56 1.45 14.37
CA LEU A 176 -17.89 0.35 15.29
C LEU A 176 -17.18 0.52 16.63
N ASN A 177 -17.79 0.04 17.71
CA ASN A 177 -17.22 0.10 19.06
C ASN A 177 -15.97 -0.80 19.23
N GLU A 178 -15.38 -0.80 20.43
CA GLU A 178 -14.14 -1.51 20.76
C GLU A 178 -14.24 -3.03 20.58
N THR A 179 -15.45 -3.57 20.68
CA THR A 179 -15.74 -5.00 20.46
C THR A 179 -16.00 -5.33 18.99
N GLY A 180 -16.26 -4.31 18.15
CA GLY A 180 -16.68 -4.49 16.77
C GLY A 180 -18.12 -4.98 16.61
N LEU A 181 -18.91 -5.05 17.68
CA LEU A 181 -20.24 -5.70 17.68
C LEU A 181 -21.43 -4.74 17.65
N ASP A 182 -21.19 -3.44 17.70
CA ASP A 182 -22.24 -2.42 17.55
C ASP A 182 -21.61 -1.07 17.19
N ILE A 183 -22.43 -0.03 17.05
CA ILE A 183 -21.96 1.35 16.87
C ILE A 183 -21.00 1.80 17.98
N ALA A 184 -19.99 2.58 17.62
CA ALA A 184 -19.16 3.29 18.58
C ALA A 184 -19.99 4.31 19.39
N ASN A 185 -19.72 4.46 20.67
CA ASN A 185 -20.59 5.23 21.57
C ASN A 185 -20.60 6.73 21.24
N ASP A 186 -19.47 7.26 20.82
CA ASP A 186 -19.22 8.60 20.29
C ASP A 186 -19.78 8.81 18.87
N MET A 187 -20.13 7.74 18.15
CA MET A 187 -20.88 7.79 16.89
C MET A 187 -22.39 7.66 17.06
N ALA A 188 -22.87 7.33 18.26
CA ALA A 188 -24.29 7.26 18.57
C ALA A 188 -24.91 8.66 18.70
N PHE A 189 -26.16 8.84 18.28
CA PHE A 189 -26.85 10.13 18.35
C PHE A 189 -28.36 9.92 18.45
N GLY A 190 -29.06 10.87 19.06
CA GLY A 190 -30.50 10.74 19.21
C GLY A 190 -31.12 11.80 20.10
N THR A 191 -32.30 11.48 20.61
CA THR A 191 -33.13 12.39 21.42
C THR A 191 -33.37 11.84 22.83
N GLY A 192 -32.33 11.27 23.45
CA GLY A 192 -32.41 10.71 24.80
C GLY A 192 -33.19 9.38 24.92
N LYS A 193 -33.31 8.62 23.82
CA LYS A 193 -33.93 7.29 23.80
C LYS A 193 -32.86 6.24 23.54
N ALA A 194 -32.61 5.38 24.54
CA ALA A 194 -31.62 4.32 24.42
C ALA A 194 -32.19 3.09 23.70
N GLN A 195 -31.49 2.64 22.66
CA GLN A 195 -31.78 1.40 21.96
C GLN A 195 -30.48 0.73 21.54
N LYS A 196 -30.27 -0.51 22.01
CA LYS A 196 -29.21 -1.42 21.55
C LYS A 196 -29.80 -2.81 21.28
N PRO A 197 -29.23 -3.58 20.34
CA PRO A 197 -28.15 -3.18 19.42
C PRO A 197 -28.65 -2.19 18.35
N VAL A 198 -27.75 -1.36 17.83
CA VAL A 198 -28.05 -0.42 16.73
C VAL A 198 -27.89 -1.10 15.37
N TYR A 199 -26.89 -1.98 15.25
CA TYR A 199 -26.64 -2.77 14.04
C TYR A 199 -26.94 -4.25 14.27
N THR A 200 -27.37 -4.93 13.21
CA THR A 200 -27.48 -6.39 13.23
C THR A 200 -26.10 -7.01 13.01
N ALA A 201 -25.88 -8.24 13.50
CA ALA A 201 -24.63 -8.97 13.28
C ALA A 201 -24.33 -9.19 11.79
N ALA A 202 -25.37 -9.36 10.95
CA ALA A 202 -25.20 -9.53 9.51
C ALA A 202 -24.65 -8.26 8.84
N GLU A 203 -25.15 -7.08 9.23
CA GLU A 203 -24.66 -5.79 8.73
C GLU A 203 -23.19 -5.55 9.11
N ILE A 204 -22.83 -5.85 10.36
CA ILE A 204 -21.46 -5.72 10.85
C ILE A 204 -20.50 -6.65 10.11
N ASN A 205 -20.90 -7.92 9.92
CA ASN A 205 -20.08 -8.89 9.22
C ASN A 205 -19.85 -8.48 7.75
N ALA A 206 -20.91 -8.04 7.07
CA ALA A 206 -20.81 -7.56 5.70
C ALA A 206 -19.89 -6.34 5.59
N PHE A 207 -20.07 -5.35 6.47
CA PHE A 207 -19.25 -4.14 6.51
C PHE A 207 -17.78 -4.43 6.81
N THR A 208 -17.51 -5.24 7.84
CA THR A 208 -16.13 -5.57 8.24
C THR A 208 -15.39 -6.27 7.10
N GLN A 209 -16.03 -7.24 6.43
CA GLN A 209 -15.42 -7.93 5.30
C GLN A 209 -15.15 -7.00 4.11
N ALA A 210 -16.11 -6.14 3.74
CA ALA A 210 -15.93 -5.15 2.68
C ALA A 210 -14.82 -4.15 3.02
N TYR A 211 -14.78 -3.63 4.24
CA TYR A 211 -13.74 -2.71 4.71
C TYR A 211 -12.32 -3.32 4.66
N LEU A 212 -12.19 -4.58 5.07
CA LEU A 212 -10.90 -5.27 5.06
C LEU A 212 -10.37 -5.53 3.65
N ASN A 213 -11.25 -5.86 2.71
CA ASN A 213 -10.85 -6.14 1.34
C ASN A 213 -10.65 -4.86 0.52
N ASP A 214 -11.62 -3.95 0.54
CA ASP A 214 -11.69 -2.82 -0.40
C ASP A 214 -11.50 -1.45 0.27
N GLY A 215 -11.56 -1.38 1.60
CA GLY A 215 -11.52 -0.13 2.35
C GLY A 215 -12.92 0.46 2.57
N PHE A 216 -13.00 1.68 3.11
CA PHE A 216 -14.28 2.30 3.40
C PHE A 216 -14.89 2.92 2.13
N ASP A 217 -16.02 2.39 1.68
CA ASP A 217 -16.81 2.97 0.60
C ASP A 217 -17.89 3.92 1.15
N PRO A 218 -17.89 5.22 0.81
CA PRO A 218 -18.84 6.19 1.36
C PRO A 218 -20.32 5.91 1.04
N GLN A 219 -20.62 5.19 -0.04
CA GLN A 219 -21.98 4.85 -0.44
C GLN A 219 -22.43 3.56 0.23
N GLN A 220 -21.64 2.49 0.13
CA GLN A 220 -21.98 1.19 0.70
C GLN A 220 -21.96 1.20 2.23
N HIS A 221 -21.07 1.99 2.83
CA HIS A 221 -20.88 2.04 4.28
C HIS A 221 -21.47 3.31 4.91
N ALA A 222 -22.31 4.06 4.17
CA ALA A 222 -22.94 5.30 4.62
C ALA A 222 -23.58 5.15 6.02
N LYS A 223 -24.24 4.00 6.27
CA LYS A 223 -24.86 3.68 7.56
C LYS A 223 -23.88 3.82 8.73
N PHE A 224 -22.64 3.34 8.60
CA PHE A 224 -21.65 3.31 9.69
C PHE A 224 -20.98 4.66 9.93
N ALA A 225 -21.13 5.61 9.01
CA ALA A 225 -20.67 6.99 9.16
C ALA A 225 -21.81 7.97 9.51
N ASN A 226 -23.03 7.48 9.77
CA ASN A 226 -24.24 8.31 9.91
C ASN A 226 -24.59 9.16 8.67
N ALA A 227 -24.09 8.78 7.48
CA ALA A 227 -24.43 9.46 6.24
C ALA A 227 -25.85 9.11 5.76
N GLY A 228 -26.46 10.04 5.02
CA GLY A 228 -27.74 9.85 4.33
C GLY A 228 -28.95 10.42 5.06
N THR A 229 -30.12 10.22 4.48
CA THR A 229 -31.40 10.75 4.96
C THR A 229 -32.04 9.89 6.04
N ASP A 230 -31.37 8.81 6.48
CA ASP A 230 -31.87 8.00 7.57
C ASP A 230 -32.02 8.89 8.82
N ALA A 231 -33.27 9.12 9.19
CA ALA A 231 -33.66 9.91 10.35
C ALA A 231 -33.77 9.03 11.60
N ALA A 232 -33.51 7.71 11.47
CA ALA A 232 -33.54 6.81 12.60
C ALA A 232 -32.45 7.20 13.61
N SER A 233 -32.92 7.59 14.80
CA SER A 233 -32.08 7.79 15.98
C SER A 233 -31.27 6.52 16.26
N LYS A 234 -29.97 6.69 16.52
CA LYS A 234 -29.06 5.64 16.98
C LYS A 234 -28.69 5.84 18.44
N GLY A 235 -29.62 6.42 19.21
CA GLY A 235 -29.41 6.81 20.59
C GLY A 235 -29.15 5.60 21.47
N ILE A 236 -28.09 5.68 22.27
CA ILE A 236 -27.71 4.62 23.22
C ILE A 236 -27.82 5.07 24.68
N TYR A 237 -28.13 6.35 24.90
CA TYR A 237 -28.29 6.94 26.21
C TYR A 237 -29.72 7.42 26.42
N ALA A 238 -30.28 7.07 27.58
CA ALA A 238 -31.53 7.65 28.03
C ALA A 238 -31.29 9.09 28.48
N GLU A 239 -32.25 9.98 28.29
CA GLU A 239 -32.16 11.39 28.67
C GLU A 239 -31.69 11.57 30.13
N GLN A 240 -32.30 10.83 31.05
CA GLN A 240 -31.91 10.90 32.46
C GLN A 240 -30.44 10.54 32.70
N ARG A 241 -29.90 9.59 31.93
CA ARG A 241 -28.49 9.20 32.03
C ARG A 241 -27.57 10.33 31.58
N VAL A 242 -27.95 11.06 30.53
CA VAL A 242 -27.22 12.26 30.08
C VAL A 242 -27.31 13.37 31.12
N LEU A 243 -28.51 13.68 31.63
CA LEU A 243 -28.69 14.77 32.61
C LEU A 243 -28.04 14.49 33.98
N ASN A 244 -27.85 13.21 34.32
CA ASN A 244 -27.19 12.80 35.56
C ASN A 244 -25.66 12.95 35.52
N THR A 245 -25.04 13.37 34.41
CA THR A 245 -23.60 13.65 34.39
C THR A 245 -23.24 14.89 35.22
N GLY A 246 -24.20 15.74 35.59
CA GLY A 246 -24.01 16.79 36.61
C GLY A 246 -24.96 17.97 36.49
N THR A 247 -25.03 18.80 37.53
CA THR A 247 -25.93 19.98 37.57
C THR A 247 -25.69 20.96 36.43
N LEU A 248 -24.43 21.18 36.03
CA LEU A 248 -24.13 22.05 34.89
C LEU A 248 -24.63 21.49 33.55
N MET A 249 -24.76 20.16 33.42
CA MET A 249 -25.38 19.52 32.25
C MET A 249 -26.87 19.87 32.17
N GLN A 250 -27.57 19.82 33.30
CA GLN A 250 -28.99 20.19 33.37
C GLN A 250 -29.20 21.66 32.99
N VAL A 251 -28.34 22.55 33.50
CA VAL A 251 -28.37 23.98 33.14
C VAL A 251 -28.11 24.19 31.65
N SER A 252 -27.06 23.56 31.09
CA SER A 252 -26.78 23.64 29.65
C SER A 252 -27.93 23.09 28.81
N ASN A 253 -28.62 22.03 29.23
CA ASN A 253 -29.75 21.46 28.47
C ASN A 253 -30.96 22.40 28.36
N MET A 254 -31.07 23.43 29.21
CA MET A 254 -32.12 24.44 29.08
C MET A 254 -31.85 25.44 27.95
N SER A 255 -30.63 25.49 27.41
CA SER A 255 -30.26 26.40 26.34
C SER A 255 -30.84 25.96 24.99
N PRO A 256 -31.29 26.91 24.13
CA PRO A 256 -31.62 26.61 22.74
C PRO A 256 -30.36 26.23 21.95
N ASP A 257 -30.55 25.49 20.87
CA ASP A 257 -29.47 24.96 20.03
C ASP A 257 -28.47 26.02 19.57
N ASP A 258 -28.91 27.24 19.24
CA ASP A 258 -27.99 28.30 18.81
C ASP A 258 -27.03 28.75 19.91
N LEU A 259 -27.45 28.75 21.18
CA LEU A 259 -26.55 29.02 22.31
C LEU A 259 -25.62 27.84 22.58
N LEU A 260 -26.10 26.59 22.40
CA LEU A 260 -25.25 25.41 22.49
C LEU A 260 -24.16 25.42 21.41
N PHE A 261 -24.49 25.78 20.18
CA PHE A 261 -23.49 25.93 19.11
C PHE A 261 -22.53 27.10 19.36
N LEU A 262 -22.99 28.18 20.01
CA LEU A 262 -22.11 29.27 20.43
C LEU A 262 -21.10 28.78 21.48
N ASP A 263 -21.55 28.08 22.53
CA ASP A 263 -20.68 27.51 23.56
C ASP A 263 -19.66 26.53 22.96
N PHE A 264 -20.10 25.69 22.02
CA PHE A 264 -19.24 24.74 21.33
C PHE A 264 -18.14 25.46 20.53
N ARG A 265 -18.48 26.55 19.83
CA ARG A 265 -17.52 27.37 19.08
C ARG A 265 -16.54 28.13 19.97
N LEU A 266 -17.03 28.77 21.03
CA LEU A 266 -16.20 29.53 21.96
C LEU A 266 -15.15 28.65 22.66
N MET A 267 -15.47 27.38 22.90
CA MET A 267 -14.49 26.42 23.41
C MET A 267 -13.28 26.28 22.46
N VAL A 268 -13.51 26.21 21.15
CA VAL A 268 -12.45 26.05 20.14
C VAL A 268 -11.49 27.23 20.14
N GLU A 269 -11.98 28.45 20.36
CA GLU A 269 -11.14 29.65 20.48
C GLU A 269 -10.12 29.58 21.62
N THR A 270 -10.41 28.78 22.66
CA THR A 270 -9.47 28.57 23.76
C THR A 270 -8.54 27.37 23.54
N MET A 271 -8.84 26.51 22.57
CA MET A 271 -8.26 25.17 22.42
C MET A 271 -7.68 24.88 21.03
N ALA A 272 -7.63 25.85 20.11
CA ALA A 272 -7.01 25.66 18.79
C ALA A 272 -6.52 27.00 18.23
N ARG A 273 -5.50 26.98 17.37
CA ARG A 273 -4.94 28.14 16.68
C ARG A 273 -4.62 27.82 15.21
N GLY A 274 -4.49 28.86 14.39
CA GLY A 274 -4.10 28.74 12.98
C GLY A 274 -5.10 27.94 12.14
N ASP A 275 -4.64 27.32 11.06
CA ASP A 275 -5.46 26.58 10.09
C ASP A 275 -6.38 25.52 10.72
N LEU A 276 -5.97 24.94 11.85
CA LEU A 276 -6.77 23.92 12.53
C LEU A 276 -7.94 24.51 13.31
N ASN A 277 -7.87 25.76 13.75
CA ASN A 277 -9.01 26.47 14.32
C ASN A 277 -10.12 26.62 13.25
N ASP A 278 -9.79 27.11 12.05
CA ASP A 278 -10.71 27.19 10.92
C ASP A 278 -11.24 25.81 10.49
N ASN A 279 -10.37 24.79 10.51
CA ASN A 279 -10.79 23.42 10.24
C ASN A 279 -11.85 22.93 11.24
N ILE A 280 -11.65 23.13 12.55
CA ILE A 280 -12.61 22.70 13.57
C ILE A 280 -13.92 23.49 13.42
N TYR A 281 -13.87 24.78 13.07
CA TYR A 281 -15.07 25.54 12.74
C TYR A 281 -15.88 24.92 11.59
N ASN A 282 -15.20 24.43 10.55
CA ASN A 282 -15.84 23.72 9.44
C ASN A 282 -16.43 22.37 9.88
N MET A 283 -15.77 21.66 10.81
CA MET A 283 -16.27 20.43 11.43
C MET A 283 -17.54 20.69 12.23
N ILE A 284 -17.56 21.74 13.07
CA ILE A 284 -18.75 22.17 13.81
C ILE A 284 -19.87 22.59 12.85
N ALA A 285 -19.55 23.28 11.75
CA ALA A 285 -20.54 23.66 10.75
C ALA A 285 -21.15 22.42 10.06
N LYS A 286 -20.34 21.39 9.76
CA LYS A 286 -20.82 20.10 9.25
C LYS A 286 -21.72 19.39 10.26
N PHE A 287 -21.33 19.36 11.53
CA PHE A 287 -22.13 18.82 12.62
C PHE A 287 -23.48 19.56 12.74
N LYS A 288 -23.48 20.90 12.67
CA LYS A 288 -24.69 21.74 12.69
C LYS A 288 -25.63 21.46 11.51
N ARG A 289 -25.09 21.14 10.34
CA ARG A 289 -25.90 20.71 9.18
C ARG A 289 -26.41 19.27 9.30
N SER A 290 -25.97 18.53 10.32
CA SER A 290 -26.40 17.16 10.65
C SER A 290 -26.24 16.19 9.46
N GLU A 291 -25.15 16.33 8.71
CA GLU A 291 -24.92 15.56 7.47
C GLU A 291 -24.41 14.13 7.74
N GLY A 292 -23.75 13.90 8.88
CA GLY A 292 -22.95 12.70 9.09
C GLY A 292 -21.87 12.53 8.01
N GLY A 293 -21.47 11.29 7.75
CA GLY A 293 -20.56 10.91 6.68
C GLY A 293 -19.08 11.07 7.03
N ILE A 294 -18.29 11.38 6.00
CA ILE A 294 -16.84 11.51 6.12
C ILE A 294 -16.45 12.99 6.02
N TYR A 295 -15.50 13.39 6.85
CA TYR A 295 -14.84 14.69 6.79
C TYR A 295 -13.34 14.50 6.52
N GLU A 296 -12.86 15.11 5.44
CA GLU A 296 -11.44 15.16 5.06
C GLU A 296 -11.02 16.62 4.92
N ASN A 297 -9.81 16.94 5.38
CA ASN A 297 -9.25 18.28 5.22
C ASN A 297 -7.73 18.21 5.05
N GLY A 298 -7.20 19.01 4.11
CA GLY A 298 -5.76 19.02 3.80
C GLY A 298 -4.89 19.59 4.93
N ALA A 299 -5.36 20.59 5.68
CA ALA A 299 -4.65 21.13 6.84
C ALA A 299 -4.62 20.12 7.99
N LEU A 300 -5.75 19.45 8.25
CA LEU A 300 -5.81 18.34 9.21
C LEU A 300 -4.84 17.21 8.84
N THR A 301 -4.85 16.80 7.57
CA THR A 301 -3.94 15.74 7.08
C THR A 301 -2.47 16.11 7.29
N ARG A 302 -2.07 17.33 6.93
CA ARG A 302 -0.69 17.81 7.12
C ARG A 302 -0.30 17.85 8.59
N ALA A 303 -1.17 18.37 9.46
CA ALA A 303 -0.89 18.48 10.89
C ALA A 303 -0.76 17.11 11.56
N VAL A 304 -1.65 16.18 11.24
CA VAL A 304 -1.59 14.79 11.72
C VAL A 304 -0.32 14.10 11.21
N GLN A 305 -0.01 14.24 9.92
CA GLN A 305 1.19 13.61 9.34
C GLN A 305 2.48 14.15 9.96
N ALA A 306 2.57 15.46 10.22
CA ALA A 306 3.76 16.08 10.82
C ALA A 306 3.94 15.76 12.31
N ASN A 307 2.90 15.26 12.99
CA ASN A 307 2.94 15.07 14.44
C ASN A 307 3.94 13.98 14.88
N PRO A 308 4.72 14.18 15.96
CA PRO A 308 5.65 13.17 16.49
C PRO A 308 5.01 11.82 16.80
N SER A 309 3.74 11.80 17.22
CA SER A 309 2.98 10.57 17.47
C SER A 309 2.81 9.74 16.21
N THR A 310 2.41 10.38 15.11
CA THR A 310 2.28 9.74 13.79
C THR A 310 3.63 9.28 13.23
N GLN A 311 4.70 10.05 13.44
CA GLN A 311 6.04 9.66 13.00
C GLN A 311 6.57 8.42 13.75
N ARG A 312 6.33 8.32 15.07
CA ARG A 312 6.64 7.12 15.86
C ARG A 312 5.86 5.91 15.36
N PHE A 313 4.55 6.06 15.12
CA PHE A 313 3.71 5.02 14.55
C PHE A 313 4.25 4.52 13.21
N CYS A 314 4.49 5.41 12.26
CA CYS A 314 5.01 5.05 10.93
C CYS A 314 6.37 4.34 11.04
N THR A 315 7.24 4.79 11.94
CA THR A 315 8.54 4.13 12.17
C THR A 315 8.37 2.70 12.69
N GLY A 316 7.41 2.47 13.59
CA GLY A 316 7.08 1.14 14.10
C GLY A 316 6.56 0.20 13.02
N ILE A 317 5.62 0.68 12.20
CA ILE A 317 5.07 -0.05 11.05
C ILE A 317 6.17 -0.40 10.02
N GLU A 318 7.06 0.54 9.70
CA GLU A 318 8.19 0.30 8.79
C GLU A 318 9.18 -0.73 9.36
N ASP A 319 9.41 -0.72 10.67
CA ASP A 319 10.26 -1.72 11.34
C ASP A 319 9.64 -3.12 11.29
N GLU A 320 8.33 -3.23 11.51
CA GLU A 320 7.62 -4.51 11.38
C GLU A 320 7.64 -5.04 9.96
N MET A 321 7.36 -4.19 8.96
CA MET A 321 7.46 -4.57 7.55
C MET A 321 8.89 -5.04 7.23
N ALA A 322 9.92 -4.34 7.72
CA ALA A 322 11.31 -4.75 7.52
C ALA A 322 11.62 -6.11 8.15
N ASP A 323 11.09 -6.41 9.34
CA ASP A 323 11.21 -7.73 9.97
C ASP A 323 10.55 -8.83 9.14
N ARG A 324 9.32 -8.57 8.63
CA ARG A 324 8.61 -9.53 7.75
C ARG A 324 9.39 -9.76 6.45
N ILE A 325 9.90 -8.69 5.82
CA ILE A 325 10.72 -8.74 4.60
C ILE A 325 12.01 -9.54 4.83
N LYS A 326 12.73 -9.27 5.93
CA LYS A 326 13.96 -10.00 6.27
C LYS A 326 13.71 -11.48 6.52
N LYS A 327 12.68 -11.82 7.30
CA LYS A 327 12.29 -13.22 7.54
C LYS A 327 11.89 -13.96 6.26
N GLY A 328 11.24 -13.24 5.34
CA GLY A 328 10.88 -13.75 4.02
C GLY A 328 12.01 -13.72 2.98
N ALA A 329 13.23 -13.28 3.33
CA ALA A 329 14.32 -13.07 2.38
C ALA A 329 13.93 -12.21 1.16
N GLY A 330 13.04 -11.23 1.35
CA GLY A 330 12.50 -10.37 0.29
C GLY A 330 11.13 -10.77 -0.25
N GLU A 331 10.65 -11.97 0.07
CA GLU A 331 9.33 -12.49 -0.32
C GLU A 331 8.22 -11.91 0.59
N LEU A 332 7.08 -11.51 0.02
CA LEU A 332 6.00 -10.87 0.79
C LEU A 332 4.86 -11.82 1.17
N THR A 333 5.06 -13.14 1.11
CA THR A 333 3.99 -14.12 1.31
C THR A 333 3.38 -14.09 2.71
N GLY A 334 4.10 -13.57 3.71
CA GLY A 334 3.64 -13.34 5.08
C GLY A 334 3.48 -11.86 5.43
N MET A 335 3.34 -10.98 4.43
CA MET A 335 3.17 -9.55 4.67
C MET A 335 1.72 -9.19 5.01
N GLU A 336 0.73 -9.85 4.39
CA GLU A 336 -0.69 -9.54 4.58
C GLU A 336 -1.14 -9.85 6.00
N ASP A 337 -1.70 -8.85 6.68
CA ASP A 337 -2.40 -9.00 7.95
C ASP A 337 -3.72 -8.21 7.92
N LYS A 338 -4.82 -8.96 8.00
CA LYS A 338 -6.20 -8.44 8.06
C LYS A 338 -6.85 -8.73 9.41
N LYS A 339 -6.07 -9.15 10.41
CA LYS A 339 -6.59 -9.45 11.75
C LYS A 339 -6.95 -8.15 12.44
N VAL A 340 -8.25 -7.87 12.54
CA VAL A 340 -8.74 -6.71 13.27
C VAL A 340 -8.51 -6.91 14.76
N TYR A 341 -7.88 -5.92 15.39
CA TYR A 341 -7.82 -5.85 16.83
C TYR A 341 -9.12 -5.29 17.41
N PHE A 342 -9.83 -6.14 18.17
CA PHE A 342 -10.94 -5.76 19.04
C PHE A 342 -10.49 -5.98 20.49
N GLY A 343 -10.46 -4.92 21.29
CA GLY A 343 -9.89 -4.98 22.64
C GLY A 343 -9.50 -3.61 23.20
N ASP A 344 -8.95 -3.64 24.41
CA ASP A 344 -8.46 -2.44 25.09
C ASP A 344 -7.07 -2.01 24.61
N GLU A 345 -6.75 -0.77 24.93
CA GLU A 345 -5.49 -0.11 24.53
C GLU A 345 -4.24 -0.79 25.10
N ALA A 346 -4.34 -1.41 26.28
CA ALA A 346 -3.20 -2.04 26.95
C ALA A 346 -2.81 -3.35 26.25
N GLY A 347 -3.80 -4.15 25.85
CA GLY A 347 -3.58 -5.35 25.05
C GLY A 347 -2.99 -5.04 23.68
N TYR A 348 -3.47 -3.98 23.02
CA TYR A 348 -2.90 -3.54 21.74
C TYR A 348 -1.42 -3.16 21.88
N LYS A 349 -1.07 -2.33 22.87
CA LYS A 349 0.32 -1.89 23.12
C LYS A 349 1.29 -3.02 23.45
N THR A 350 0.81 -4.16 23.93
CA THR A 350 1.64 -5.35 24.16
C THR A 350 2.17 -5.94 22.85
N SER A 351 1.35 -5.93 21.80
CA SER A 351 1.72 -6.41 20.47
C SER A 351 2.31 -5.30 19.59
N HIS A 352 1.89 -4.06 19.81
CA HIS A 352 2.28 -2.88 19.04
C HIS A 352 2.87 -1.83 19.99
N PRO A 353 4.13 -1.97 20.44
CA PRO A 353 4.72 -1.11 21.47
C PRO A 353 4.87 0.36 21.02
N TYR A 354 4.81 0.63 19.72
CA TYR A 354 4.77 1.99 19.17
C TYR A 354 3.38 2.65 19.26
N GLY A 355 2.36 1.88 19.66
CA GLY A 355 0.98 2.34 19.79
C GLY A 355 0.36 2.71 18.45
N HIS A 356 -0.68 3.52 18.50
CA HIS A 356 -1.25 4.18 17.33
C HIS A 356 -1.16 5.70 17.50
N PRO A 357 -1.37 6.49 16.43
CA PRO A 357 -1.38 7.94 16.57
C PRO A 357 -2.41 8.38 17.60
N ALA A 358 -2.00 9.29 18.47
CA ALA A 358 -2.78 9.87 19.55
C ALA A 358 -2.28 11.30 19.80
N PHE A 359 -3.20 12.20 20.05
CA PHE A 359 -2.99 13.65 20.12
C PHE A 359 -3.53 14.25 21.44
N PRO A 360 -3.13 13.69 22.60
CA PRO A 360 -3.65 14.11 23.90
C PRO A 360 -3.20 15.53 24.24
N PHE A 361 -4.00 16.20 25.08
CA PHE A 361 -3.80 17.61 25.44
C PHE A 361 -2.40 17.94 25.97
N GLY A 362 -1.79 17.03 26.75
CA GLY A 362 -0.55 17.27 27.49
C GLY A 362 0.73 16.94 26.72
N ARG A 363 0.65 16.63 25.43
CA ARG A 363 1.81 16.21 24.61
C ARG A 363 1.85 16.97 23.30
N ASP A 364 3.06 17.13 22.73
CA ASP A 364 3.31 17.57 21.35
C ASP A 364 2.57 18.86 20.92
N TYR A 365 2.23 19.72 21.89
CA TYR A 365 1.39 20.93 21.71
C TYR A 365 0.04 20.66 21.00
N ASN A 366 -0.49 19.43 21.10
CA ASN A 366 -1.68 18.99 20.37
C ASN A 366 -2.92 19.80 20.70
N LEU A 367 -3.05 20.24 21.95
CA LEU A 367 -4.14 21.13 22.35
C LEU A 367 -4.01 22.46 21.61
N PHE A 368 -2.88 23.15 21.76
CA PHE A 368 -2.71 24.46 21.14
C PHE A 368 -2.83 24.44 19.61
N THR A 369 -2.38 23.37 18.97
CA THR A 369 -2.54 23.18 17.52
C THR A 369 -3.96 22.80 17.11
N GLY A 370 -4.81 22.30 18.01
CA GLY A 370 -6.20 21.91 17.74
C GLY A 370 -6.40 20.44 17.40
N LEU A 371 -5.35 19.61 17.34
CA LEU A 371 -5.47 18.17 17.07
C LEU A 371 -6.23 17.43 18.18
N THR A 372 -6.10 17.88 19.43
CA THR A 372 -6.87 17.34 20.56
C THR A 372 -8.39 17.53 20.42
N ILE A 373 -8.85 18.49 19.61
CA ILE A 373 -10.28 18.67 19.35
C ILE A 373 -10.71 18.01 18.04
N ALA A 374 -9.84 18.02 17.03
CA ALA A 374 -10.19 17.51 15.70
C ALA A 374 -10.13 15.97 15.59
N ILE A 375 -9.22 15.29 16.31
CA ILE A 375 -8.93 13.86 16.10
C ILE A 375 -8.27 13.18 17.33
N ASN A 376 -8.57 13.65 18.56
CA ASN A 376 -7.81 13.41 19.80
C ASN A 376 -7.10 12.05 19.92
N ASP A 377 -7.86 10.95 19.94
CA ASP A 377 -7.32 9.60 20.03
C ASP A 377 -7.91 8.78 18.89
N MET A 378 -7.10 8.60 17.85
CA MET A 378 -7.51 7.96 16.61
C MET A 378 -8.20 6.61 16.88
N TRP A 379 -9.36 6.41 16.28
CA TRP A 379 -10.22 5.26 16.53
C TRP A 379 -9.85 4.01 15.75
N ALA A 380 -9.60 4.13 14.44
CA ALA A 380 -9.28 2.98 13.57
C ALA A 380 -8.27 3.35 12.49
N TYR A 381 -7.37 2.42 12.13
CA TYR A 381 -6.47 2.62 11.00
C TYR A 381 -6.40 1.41 10.07
N LYS A 382 -5.94 1.66 8.85
CA LYS A 382 -5.52 0.64 7.89
C LYS A 382 -4.21 1.06 7.23
N VAL A 383 -3.22 0.17 7.26
CA VAL A 383 -1.95 0.32 6.54
C VAL A 383 -1.95 -0.61 5.34
N THR A 384 -1.70 -0.06 4.16
CA THR A 384 -1.73 -0.82 2.91
C THR A 384 -0.41 -0.66 2.17
N LEU A 385 0.27 -1.76 1.85
CA LEU A 385 1.45 -1.74 0.99
C LEU A 385 0.97 -1.55 -0.46
N LEU A 386 1.41 -0.48 -1.11
CA LEU A 386 0.99 -0.10 -2.46
C LEU A 386 1.95 -0.60 -3.53
N SER A 387 3.26 -0.53 -3.27
CA SER A 387 4.28 -1.02 -4.18
C SER A 387 5.51 -1.52 -3.42
N TYR A 388 6.21 -2.46 -4.01
CA TYR A 388 7.47 -3.00 -3.49
C TYR A 388 8.36 -3.43 -4.63
N LYS A 389 9.62 -2.97 -4.64
CA LYS A 389 10.59 -3.31 -5.67
C LYS A 389 11.90 -3.74 -5.01
N LEU A 390 12.27 -5.00 -5.22
CA LEU A 390 13.55 -5.56 -4.80
C LEU A 390 14.58 -5.47 -5.93
N THR A 391 15.81 -5.07 -5.62
CA THR A 391 16.93 -4.97 -6.56
C THR A 391 18.20 -5.43 -5.84
N GLY A 392 18.67 -6.63 -6.18
CA GLY A 392 19.66 -7.33 -5.37
C GLY A 392 19.11 -7.53 -3.95
N ASN A 393 19.84 -7.06 -2.95
CA ASN A 393 19.41 -7.14 -1.54
C ASN A 393 18.62 -5.91 -1.08
N ASN A 394 18.50 -4.86 -1.89
CA ASN A 394 17.88 -3.60 -1.48
C ASN A 394 16.45 -3.50 -2.02
N TYR A 395 15.54 -2.96 -1.21
CA TYR A 395 14.16 -2.73 -1.63
C TYR A 395 13.76 -1.26 -1.47
N ASN A 396 12.77 -0.87 -2.27
CA ASN A 396 11.97 0.34 -2.08
C ASN A 396 10.51 -0.07 -1.98
N ALA A 397 9.80 0.50 -1.02
CA ALA A 397 8.41 0.21 -0.75
C ALA A 397 7.62 1.51 -0.57
N LYS A 398 6.39 1.53 -1.08
CA LYS A 398 5.43 2.60 -0.88
C LYS A 398 4.21 2.05 -0.16
N TYR A 399 3.74 2.74 0.87
CA TYR A 399 2.57 2.34 1.64
C TYR A 399 1.64 3.53 1.90
N GLU A 400 0.37 3.23 2.10
CA GLU A 400 -0.68 4.16 2.49
C GLU A 400 -1.08 3.92 3.93
N VAL A 401 -1.31 5.02 4.65
CA VAL A 401 -1.93 5.02 5.97
C VAL A 401 -3.26 5.74 5.86
N VAL A 402 -4.34 5.08 6.26
CA VAL A 402 -5.65 5.69 6.47
C VAL A 402 -5.96 5.63 7.95
N LEU A 403 -6.16 6.80 8.56
CA LEU A 403 -6.56 6.99 9.94
C LEU A 403 -8.01 7.48 9.98
N TRP A 404 -8.76 6.98 10.96
CA TRP A 404 -10.15 7.33 11.21
C TRP A 404 -10.33 7.70 12.66
N ASP A 405 -11.18 8.69 12.89
CA ASP A 405 -11.67 9.02 14.23
C ASP A 405 -13.11 9.51 14.15
N HIS A 406 -13.71 9.76 15.30
CA HIS A 406 -15.08 10.20 15.43
C HIS A 406 -15.13 11.66 15.86
N PHE A 407 -15.91 12.48 15.14
CA PHE A 407 -16.30 13.79 15.63
C PHE A 407 -17.62 13.66 16.40
N GLY A 408 -17.51 13.11 17.61
CA GLY A 408 -18.58 12.99 18.58
C GLY A 408 -18.04 12.69 19.97
N LEU A 409 -18.92 12.68 20.97
CA LEU A 409 -18.57 12.44 22.37
C LEU A 409 -19.34 11.26 22.95
N ASP A 410 -18.71 10.54 23.87
CA ASP A 410 -19.36 9.49 24.64
C ASP A 410 -19.50 9.83 26.13
N LEU A 411 -20.11 8.93 26.91
CA LEU A 411 -20.33 9.16 28.33
C LEU A 411 -19.02 9.23 29.15
N PRO A 412 -18.02 8.33 28.96
CA PRO A 412 -16.69 8.48 29.56
C PRO A 412 -16.04 9.86 29.37
N ASP A 413 -16.25 10.53 28.24
CA ASP A 413 -15.74 11.90 28.05
C ASP A 413 -16.39 12.91 29.00
N MET A 414 -17.67 12.70 29.33
CA MET A 414 -18.42 13.52 30.27
C MET A 414 -18.15 13.18 31.75
N GLU A 415 -17.45 12.07 32.04
CA GLU A 415 -17.03 11.73 33.40
C GLU A 415 -15.66 12.33 33.76
N LYS A 416 -14.95 12.89 32.76
CA LYS A 416 -13.68 13.61 32.93
C LYS A 416 -13.91 15.09 33.22
N PHE A 417 -12.83 15.85 33.42
CA PHE A 417 -12.87 17.30 33.64
C PHE A 417 -13.56 18.08 32.50
N TYR A 418 -13.76 17.47 31.32
CA TYR A 418 -14.45 18.07 30.19
C TYR A 418 -15.89 18.46 30.50
N SER A 419 -16.56 17.77 31.43
CA SER A 419 -17.92 18.13 31.87
C SER A 419 -18.05 19.50 32.51
N TYR A 420 -16.95 20.10 32.98
CA TYR A 420 -16.94 21.49 33.47
C TYR A 420 -16.95 22.52 32.33
N GLY A 421 -16.53 22.16 31.12
CA GLY A 421 -16.54 23.04 29.95
C GLY A 421 -17.93 23.16 29.31
N ALA A 422 -18.42 24.39 29.11
CA ALA A 422 -19.72 24.63 28.47
C ALA A 422 -19.79 24.05 27.05
N GLY A 423 -18.70 24.15 26.27
CA GLY A 423 -18.65 23.62 24.90
C GLY A 423 -18.76 22.09 24.81
N PHE A 424 -18.12 21.34 25.70
CA PHE A 424 -18.25 19.87 25.73
C PHE A 424 -19.66 19.43 26.13
N ARG A 425 -20.26 20.08 27.13
CA ARG A 425 -21.67 19.83 27.48
C ARG A 425 -22.58 20.14 26.30
N ALA A 426 -22.37 21.26 25.63
CA ALA A 426 -23.16 21.64 24.47
C ALA A 426 -23.04 20.62 23.33
N TRP A 427 -21.83 20.18 22.99
CA TRP A 427 -21.60 19.13 22.00
C TRP A 427 -22.34 17.84 22.36
N PHE A 428 -22.22 17.38 23.61
CA PHE A 428 -22.88 16.16 24.08
C PHE A 428 -24.42 16.26 24.04
N ILE A 429 -24.99 17.39 24.45
CA ILE A 429 -26.45 17.65 24.40
C ILE A 429 -26.93 17.66 22.95
N LEU A 430 -26.24 18.37 22.06
CA LEU A 430 -26.59 18.45 20.64
C LEU A 430 -26.62 17.05 20.02
N GLN A 431 -25.64 16.21 20.33
CA GLN A 431 -25.56 14.84 19.82
C GLN A 431 -26.64 13.91 20.39
N HIS A 432 -26.76 13.85 21.72
CA HIS A 432 -27.52 12.78 22.39
C HIS A 432 -28.94 13.17 22.81
N LEU A 433 -29.25 14.47 22.87
CA LEU A 433 -30.58 14.98 23.24
C LEU A 433 -31.26 15.79 22.13
N ARG A 434 -30.52 16.27 21.12
CA ARG A 434 -31.06 17.02 19.96
C ARG A 434 -30.92 16.30 18.62
N GLY A 435 -30.20 15.17 18.58
CA GLY A 435 -30.12 14.30 17.40
C GLY A 435 -29.19 14.79 16.29
N TYR A 436 -28.25 15.71 16.57
CA TYR A 436 -27.24 16.10 15.59
C TYR A 436 -26.26 14.94 15.33
N LYS A 437 -26.01 14.64 14.05
CA LYS A 437 -25.25 13.47 13.63
C LYS A 437 -23.73 13.68 13.78
N PRO A 438 -23.03 12.88 14.61
CA PRO A 438 -21.57 12.82 14.56
C PRO A 438 -21.14 12.14 13.25
N PHE A 439 -19.88 12.33 12.89
CA PHE A 439 -19.34 11.87 11.61
C PHE A 439 -17.92 11.34 11.76
N LEU A 440 -17.45 10.60 10.75
CA LEU A 440 -16.08 10.11 10.69
C LEU A 440 -15.14 11.22 10.21
N THR A 441 -14.04 11.42 10.91
CA THR A 441 -12.90 12.16 10.37
C THR A 441 -11.96 11.17 9.71
N LYS A 442 -11.35 11.57 8.60
CA LYS A 442 -10.42 10.72 7.86
C LYS A 442 -9.16 11.50 7.50
N VAL A 443 -8.03 10.86 7.77
CA VAL A 443 -6.70 11.33 7.34
C VAL A 443 -6.06 10.24 6.51
N LYS A 444 -5.63 10.59 5.31
CA LYS A 444 -4.98 9.67 4.37
C LYS A 444 -3.68 10.28 3.86
N PHE A 445 -2.59 9.52 3.96
CA PHE A 445 -1.30 9.90 3.40
C PHE A 445 -0.49 8.68 2.98
N GLU A 446 0.44 8.89 2.06
CA GLU A 446 1.37 7.87 1.59
C GLU A 446 2.77 8.16 2.12
N LYS A 447 3.55 7.10 2.32
CA LYS A 447 4.97 7.17 2.66
C LYS A 447 5.75 6.16 1.85
N GLU A 448 7.03 6.46 1.68
CA GLU A 448 7.99 5.56 1.06
C GLU A 448 9.08 5.23 2.08
N PHE A 449 9.54 3.99 2.05
CA PHE A 449 10.71 3.58 2.80
C PHE A 449 11.55 2.58 2.01
N SER A 450 12.84 2.63 2.28
CA SER A 450 13.82 1.74 1.65
C SER A 450 14.57 0.97 2.72
N GLY A 451 15.15 -0.16 2.31
CA GLY A 451 15.93 -1.00 3.20
C GLY A 451 16.67 -2.11 2.46
N SER A 452 17.26 -2.99 3.24
CA SER A 452 17.90 -4.22 2.76
C SER A 452 17.19 -5.42 3.36
N ILE A 453 17.05 -6.51 2.60
CA ILE A 453 16.51 -7.79 3.08
C ILE A 453 17.38 -8.42 4.19
N LEU A 454 18.57 -7.87 4.43
CA LEU A 454 19.47 -8.27 5.51
C LEU A 454 19.16 -7.54 6.84
N GLU A 455 18.29 -6.54 6.82
CA GLU A 455 18.04 -5.62 7.94
C GLU A 455 16.57 -5.59 8.33
N GLY A 456 16.28 -5.97 9.57
CA GLY A 456 14.96 -5.89 10.19
C GLY A 456 14.88 -4.73 11.19
N ALA A 457 13.91 -4.79 12.09
CA ALA A 457 13.65 -3.77 13.11
C ALA A 457 14.88 -3.51 13.99
N GLN A 458 15.58 -4.55 14.44
CA GLN A 458 16.74 -4.40 15.32
C GLN A 458 17.88 -3.63 14.66
N GLU A 459 18.24 -3.98 13.41
CA GLU A 459 19.30 -3.29 12.67
C GLU A 459 18.91 -1.84 12.36
N ARG A 460 17.65 -1.61 11.96
CA ARG A 460 17.12 -0.26 11.69
C ARG A 460 17.13 0.62 12.93
N LYS A 461 16.69 0.10 14.09
CA LYS A 461 16.74 0.80 15.39
C LYS A 461 18.17 1.16 15.78
N SER A 462 19.11 0.23 15.61
CA SER A 462 20.52 0.47 15.92
C SER A 462 21.15 1.56 15.05
N LYS A 463 20.76 1.67 13.78
CA LYS A 463 21.22 2.74 12.88
C LYS A 463 20.61 4.10 13.24
N ARG A 464 19.33 4.15 13.61
CA ARG A 464 18.66 5.41 13.99
C ARG A 464 19.21 6.03 15.27
N LYS A 465 19.76 5.23 16.18
CA LYS A 465 20.46 5.73 17.37
C LYS A 465 21.84 6.34 17.07
N LYS A 466 22.41 6.10 15.87
CA LYS A 466 23.79 6.46 15.54
C LYS A 466 24.05 7.85 14.92
N PRO A 467 23.10 8.76 14.66
CA PRO A 467 23.42 10.16 14.39
C PRO A 467 23.03 11.05 15.58
N GLY A 468 24.02 11.41 16.42
CA GLY A 468 23.91 12.57 17.33
C GLY A 468 23.89 12.32 18.84
N GLU A 469 24.20 11.13 19.35
CA GLU A 469 24.48 10.96 20.79
C GLU A 469 25.96 11.29 21.10
N MET A 470 26.25 12.60 21.13
CA MET A 470 27.08 13.27 22.14
C MET A 470 26.53 14.67 22.37
#